data_AF-A0A1L3I5A2-F1
#
_entry.id   AF-A0A1L3I5A2-F1
#
_cell.length_a   1.000
_cell.length_b   1.000
_cell.length_c   1.000
_cell.angle_alpha   90.00
_cell.angle_beta   90.00
_cell.angle_gamma   90.00
#
_symmetry.space_group_name_H-M   'P 1'
#
loop_
_entity.id
_entity.type
_entity.pdbx_description
1 polymer ?
#
loop_
_entity_poly.entity_id
_entity_poly.type
_entity_poly.pdbx_seq_one_letter_code
_entity_poly.pdbx_strand_id
1 'polypeptide(L)'
;MSYSAARNEQVREGIVRFGVVTAVDTGRARAKVSFGGESESDWLAWMAERAAEIAVWAPVSIGEQVVILSESGDTAQGVILGSVFSSNNPGPGTNEATHRVKIAGSSITITADAITLSSNGSSVVIDAGGVSVNGVRIDLN
;
A
#
# COMPACT_ATOMS: atom_id res chain seq x y z
N MET A 1 -35.42 16.14 10.37
CA MET A 1 -34.91 14.77 10.09
C MET A 1 -35.45 13.83 11.14
N SER A 2 -35.95 12.65 10.77
CA SER A 2 -36.31 11.62 11.76
C SER A 2 -35.05 11.00 12.34
N TYR A 3 -35.13 10.48 13.57
CA TYR A 3 -34.02 9.76 14.20
C TYR A 3 -33.48 8.60 13.33
N SER A 4 -34.38 7.90 12.63
CA SER A 4 -34.02 6.83 11.69
C SER A 4 -33.22 7.35 10.49
N ALA A 5 -33.56 8.51 9.94
CA ALA A 5 -32.82 9.11 8.83
C ALA A 5 -31.41 9.54 9.26
N ALA A 6 -31.28 10.17 10.43
CA ALA A 6 -29.99 10.59 10.97
C ALA A 6 -29.08 9.38 11.30
N ARG A 7 -29.65 8.31 11.87
CA ARG A 7 -28.92 7.08 12.15
C ARG A 7 -28.43 6.39 10.88
N ASN A 8 -29.26 6.34 9.84
CA ASN A 8 -28.89 5.74 8.56
C ASN A 8 -27.76 6.50 7.88
N GLU A 9 -27.76 7.84 7.97
CA GLU A 9 -26.68 8.66 7.40
C GLU A 9 -25.35 8.41 8.14
N GLN A 10 -25.39 8.41 9.48
CA GLN A 10 -24.21 8.13 10.29
C GLN A 10 -23.60 6.75 9.98
N VAL A 11 -24.43 5.73 9.78
CA VAL A 11 -23.97 4.39 9.39
C VAL A 11 -23.31 4.42 8.01
N ARG A 12 -23.93 5.11 7.04
CA ARG A 12 -23.41 5.22 5.67
C ARG A 12 -22.04 5.89 5.61
N GLU A 13 -21.85 6.97 6.36
CA GLU A 13 -20.56 7.65 6.47
C GLU A 13 -19.46 6.75 7.07
N GLY A 14 -19.84 5.77 7.89
CA GLY A 14 -18.91 4.81 8.50
C GLY A 14 -18.46 3.68 7.56
N ILE A 15 -19.20 3.40 6.48
CA ILE A 15 -18.94 2.23 5.63
C ILE A 15 -17.60 2.34 4.91
N VAL A 16 -17.28 3.51 4.35
CA VAL A 16 -15.99 3.75 3.70
C VAL A 16 -15.34 4.97 4.32
N ARG A 17 -14.15 4.79 4.90
CA ARG A 17 -13.39 5.89 5.51
C ARG A 17 -11.95 5.89 5.01
N PHE A 18 -11.35 7.08 5.01
CA PHE A 18 -9.92 7.24 4.89
C PHE A 18 -9.30 7.35 6.28
N GLY A 19 -8.08 6.86 6.43
CA GLY A 19 -7.31 7.04 7.67
C GLY A 19 -5.81 6.89 7.43
N VAL A 20 -5.04 7.10 8.50
CA VAL A 20 -3.57 6.98 8.49
C VAL A 20 -3.14 5.89 9.46
N VAL A 21 -2.30 4.97 8.99
CA VAL A 21 -1.79 3.86 9.80
C VAL A 21 -0.94 4.39 10.97
N THR A 22 -1.28 4.00 12.19
CA THR A 22 -0.59 4.41 13.43
C THR A 22 0.26 3.30 14.05
N ALA A 23 -0.12 2.04 13.85
CA ALA A 23 0.62 0.88 14.33
C ALA A 23 0.46 -0.32 13.38
N VAL A 24 1.47 -1.19 13.33
CA VAL A 24 1.49 -2.39 12.48
C VAL A 24 1.98 -3.58 13.31
N ASP A 25 1.19 -4.66 13.30
CA ASP A 25 1.53 -5.98 13.83
C ASP A 25 1.71 -6.94 12.65
N THR A 26 2.96 -7.08 12.22
CA THR A 26 3.34 -7.99 11.13
C THR A 26 3.20 -9.46 11.52
N GLY A 27 3.20 -9.80 12.82
CA GLY A 27 3.00 -11.17 13.28
C GLY A 27 1.56 -11.65 13.13
N ARG A 28 0.60 -10.73 13.09
CA ARG A 28 -0.84 -11.02 12.97
C ARG A 28 -1.50 -10.53 11.68
N ALA A 29 -0.72 -9.94 10.78
CA ALA A 29 -1.22 -9.30 9.57
C ALA A 29 -2.29 -8.22 9.84
N ARG A 30 -2.08 -7.40 10.90
CA ARG A 30 -3.03 -6.36 11.32
C ARG A 30 -2.40 -5.00 11.56
N ALA A 31 -3.16 -3.94 11.36
CA ALA A 31 -2.73 -2.56 11.61
C ALA A 31 -3.84 -1.76 12.31
N LYS A 32 -3.43 -0.70 13.02
CA LYS A 32 -4.33 0.32 13.57
C LYS A 32 -4.31 1.56 12.69
N VAL A 33 -5.44 2.24 12.61
CA VAL A 33 -5.65 3.39 11.73
C VAL A 33 -6.31 4.53 12.51
N SER A 34 -5.73 5.72 12.43
CA SER A 34 -6.38 6.94 12.89
C SER A 34 -7.30 7.50 11.80
N PHE A 35 -8.49 7.92 12.20
CA PHE A 35 -9.43 8.63 11.33
C PHE A 35 -9.44 10.15 11.58
N GLY A 36 -8.45 10.66 12.32
CA GLY A 36 -8.35 12.06 12.74
C GLY A 36 -8.87 12.31 14.17
N GLY A 37 -8.36 13.37 14.81
CA GLY A 37 -8.67 13.70 16.21
C GLY A 37 -8.27 12.57 17.16
N GLU A 38 -9.17 12.21 18.08
CA GLU A 38 -8.98 11.10 19.03
C GLU A 38 -9.52 9.75 18.50
N SER A 39 -9.97 9.69 17.24
CA SER A 39 -10.56 8.48 16.65
C SER A 39 -9.48 7.54 16.09
N GLU A 40 -9.37 6.35 16.67
CA GLU A 40 -8.51 5.26 16.21
C GLU A 40 -9.33 3.97 16.06
N SER A 41 -8.98 3.13 15.10
CA SER A 41 -9.55 1.79 14.93
C SER A 41 -9.02 0.78 15.96
N ASP A 42 -9.69 -0.37 16.04
CA ASP A 42 -9.04 -1.57 16.57
C ASP A 42 -8.04 -2.15 15.55
N TRP A 43 -7.43 -3.30 15.84
CA TRP A 43 -6.53 -4.01 14.94
C TRP A 43 -7.28 -4.57 13.73
N LEU A 44 -7.19 -3.89 12.60
CA LEU A 44 -7.83 -4.28 11.34
C LEU A 44 -6.90 -5.14 10.51
N ALA A 45 -7.43 -6.15 9.83
CA ALA A 45 -6.68 -6.86 8.80
C ALA A 45 -6.46 -5.93 7.59
N TRP A 46 -5.33 -6.07 6.91
CA TRP A 46 -5.15 -5.45 5.59
C TRP A 46 -5.36 -6.45 4.47
N MET A 47 -5.86 -5.96 3.35
CA MET A 47 -6.08 -6.75 2.15
C MET A 47 -4.74 -7.14 1.54
N ALA A 48 -4.49 -8.44 1.41
CA ALA A 48 -3.40 -8.97 0.60
C ALA A 48 -3.87 -9.10 -0.85
N GLU A 49 -2.94 -8.97 -1.81
CA GLU A 49 -3.26 -9.18 -3.23
C GLU A 49 -3.74 -10.62 -3.49
N ARG A 50 -3.11 -11.61 -2.82
CA ARG A 50 -3.50 -13.02 -2.81
C ARG A 50 -3.17 -13.63 -1.43
N ALA A 51 -4.01 -14.54 -0.94
CA ALA A 51 -3.95 -15.07 0.43
C ALA A 51 -4.21 -16.59 0.52
N ALA A 52 -3.79 -17.36 -0.49
CA ALA A 52 -3.95 -18.82 -0.53
C ALA A 52 -2.69 -19.47 -1.12
N GLU A 53 -2.84 -20.39 -2.08
CA GLU A 53 -1.71 -21.05 -2.77
C GLU A 53 -0.72 -20.03 -3.36
N ILE A 54 -1.25 -18.95 -3.95
CA ILE A 54 -0.47 -17.73 -4.18
C ILE A 54 -0.68 -16.83 -2.97
N ALA A 55 0.41 -16.41 -2.34
CA ALA A 55 0.41 -15.49 -1.22
C ALA A 55 1.36 -14.32 -1.51
N VAL A 56 0.87 -13.08 -1.34
CA VAL A 56 1.67 -11.86 -1.50
C VAL A 56 1.77 -11.16 -0.15
N TRP A 57 2.99 -11.03 0.36
CA TRP A 57 3.27 -10.33 1.60
C TRP A 57 3.78 -8.91 1.33
N ALA A 58 2.92 -7.93 1.56
CA ALA A 58 3.22 -6.51 1.46
C ALA A 58 2.47 -5.77 2.58
N PRO A 59 3.07 -5.62 3.78
CA PRO A 59 2.41 -4.97 4.90
C PRO A 59 2.28 -3.46 4.62
N VAL A 60 1.21 -2.86 5.16
CA VAL A 60 1.11 -1.40 5.28
C VAL A 60 2.17 -0.87 6.25
N SER A 61 2.51 0.41 6.11
CA SER A 61 3.52 1.10 6.91
C SER A 61 2.92 2.21 7.77
N ILE A 62 3.54 2.51 8.92
CA ILE A 62 3.14 3.65 9.76
C ILE A 62 3.24 4.95 8.96
N GLY A 63 2.21 5.80 9.04
CA GLY A 63 2.09 7.05 8.29
C GLY A 63 1.47 6.90 6.89
N GLU A 64 1.20 5.67 6.45
CA GLU A 64 0.53 5.39 5.18
C GLU A 64 -0.95 5.75 5.24
N GLN A 65 -1.45 6.46 4.22
CA GLN A 65 -2.88 6.75 4.09
C GLN A 65 -3.57 5.56 3.43
N VAL A 66 -4.68 5.12 4.02
CA VAL A 66 -5.39 3.91 3.61
C VAL A 66 -6.90 4.14 3.54
N VAL A 67 -7.59 3.26 2.82
CA VAL A 67 -9.06 3.16 2.78
C VAL A 67 -9.51 1.98 3.61
N ILE A 68 -10.51 2.20 4.46
CA ILE A 68 -11.11 1.19 5.32
C ILE A 68 -12.53 0.95 4.85
N LEU A 69 -12.88 -0.32 4.66
CA LEU A 69 -14.27 -0.76 4.48
C LEU A 69 -14.76 -1.39 5.77
N SER A 70 -15.82 -0.81 6.33
CA SER A 70 -16.41 -1.22 7.60
C SER A 70 -17.78 -1.84 7.35
N GLU A 71 -17.96 -3.09 7.75
CA GLU A 71 -19.26 -3.75 7.64
C GLU A 71 -20.29 -3.01 8.53
N SER A 72 -21.43 -2.66 7.94
CA SER A 72 -22.50 -1.92 8.64
C SER A 72 -22.06 -0.61 9.33
N GLY A 73 -20.97 0.00 8.85
CA GLY A 73 -20.42 1.24 9.39
C GLY A 73 -19.68 1.11 10.73
N ASP A 74 -19.45 -0.11 11.23
CA ASP A 74 -18.65 -0.34 12.44
C ASP A 74 -17.15 -0.40 12.11
N THR A 75 -16.45 0.70 12.39
CA THR A 75 -15.02 0.84 12.11
C THR A 75 -14.13 -0.07 12.95
N ALA A 76 -14.65 -0.70 14.01
CA ALA A 76 -13.91 -1.71 14.77
C ALA A 76 -13.82 -3.06 14.02
N GLN A 77 -14.74 -3.33 13.08
CA GLN A 77 -14.78 -4.53 12.26
C GLN A 77 -14.34 -4.28 10.81
N GLY A 78 -13.58 -3.20 10.60
CA GLY A 78 -13.11 -2.82 9.27
C GLY A 78 -12.01 -3.73 8.69
N VAL A 79 -11.86 -3.66 7.37
CA VAL A 79 -10.70 -4.18 6.63
C VAL A 79 -10.05 -3.02 5.90
N ILE A 80 -8.72 -2.94 5.99
CA ILE A 80 -7.94 -1.99 5.19
C ILE A 80 -7.92 -2.53 3.75
N LEU A 81 -8.66 -1.87 2.86
CA LEU A 81 -8.77 -2.29 1.46
C LEU A 81 -7.52 -1.97 0.65
N GLY A 82 -6.77 -0.95 1.03
CA GLY A 82 -5.56 -0.58 0.31
C GLY A 82 -5.11 0.83 0.61
N SER A 83 -4.08 1.22 -0.13
CA SER A 83 -3.30 2.42 0.14
C SER A 83 -3.57 3.51 -0.89
N VAL A 84 -3.49 4.76 -0.44
CA VAL A 84 -3.71 5.94 -1.27
C VAL A 84 -2.49 6.84 -1.11
N PHE A 85 -1.92 7.29 -2.23
CA PHE A 85 -0.84 8.26 -2.17
C PHE A 85 -1.27 9.55 -1.49
N SER A 86 -0.38 10.12 -0.68
CA SER A 86 -0.62 11.34 0.08
C SER A 86 0.53 12.32 -0.10
N SER A 87 0.39 13.54 0.42
CA SER A 87 1.49 14.51 0.42
C SER A 87 2.72 14.00 1.17
N ASN A 88 2.52 13.18 2.22
CA ASN A 88 3.60 12.59 3.01
C ASN A 88 4.21 11.35 2.32
N ASN A 89 3.42 10.64 1.52
CA ASN A 89 3.82 9.43 0.79
C ASN A 89 3.38 9.53 -0.68
N PRO A 90 4.07 10.35 -1.49
CA PRO A 90 3.73 10.52 -2.90
C PRO A 90 4.05 9.25 -3.71
N GLY A 91 3.39 9.11 -4.86
CA GLY A 91 3.64 8.01 -5.78
C GLY A 91 5.10 7.96 -6.27
N PRO A 92 5.68 6.76 -6.50
CA PRO A 92 7.09 6.61 -6.86
C PRO A 92 7.40 6.88 -8.35
N GLY A 93 6.51 7.56 -9.08
CA GLY A 93 6.64 7.82 -10.50
C GLY A 93 5.80 9.00 -10.97
N THR A 94 6.08 9.47 -12.19
CA THR A 94 5.44 10.65 -12.80
C THR A 94 4.91 10.38 -14.21
N ASN A 95 5.05 9.14 -14.72
CA ASN A 95 4.65 8.72 -16.06
C ASN A 95 3.57 7.63 -15.97
N GLU A 96 2.52 7.76 -16.79
CA GLU A 96 1.40 6.82 -16.88
C GLU A 96 1.79 5.43 -17.39
N ALA A 97 2.82 5.34 -18.26
CA ALA A 97 3.30 4.11 -18.86
C ALA A 97 4.45 3.47 -18.04
N THR A 98 4.41 3.56 -16.72
CA THR A 98 5.42 3.00 -15.82
C THR A 98 4.78 2.17 -14.73
N HIS A 99 5.17 0.89 -14.65
CA HIS A 99 4.87 0.04 -13.51
C HIS A 99 6.10 -0.04 -12.61
N ARG A 100 6.00 0.42 -11.37
CA ARG A 100 7.13 0.46 -10.44
C ARG A 100 6.76 -0.03 -9.06
N VAL A 101 7.50 -1.02 -8.58
CA VAL A 101 7.51 -1.44 -7.18
C VAL A 101 8.78 -0.90 -6.53
N LYS A 102 8.64 -0.10 -5.48
CA LYS A 102 9.76 0.52 -4.75
C LYS A 102 9.73 0.10 -3.29
N ILE A 103 10.89 -0.30 -2.78
CA ILE A 103 11.12 -0.62 -1.37
C ILE A 103 12.38 0.14 -0.94
N ALA A 104 12.20 1.25 -0.23
CA ALA A 104 13.30 2.14 0.18
C ALA A 104 14.26 2.46 -1.01
N GLY A 105 15.51 2.00 -0.94
CA GLY A 105 16.54 2.20 -1.96
C GLY A 105 16.55 1.18 -3.12
N SER A 106 15.58 0.25 -3.15
CA SER A 106 15.46 -0.77 -4.19
C SER A 106 14.17 -0.60 -5.00
N SER A 107 14.19 -1.02 -6.27
CA SER A 107 13.00 -1.05 -7.09
C SER A 107 13.08 -2.02 -8.26
N ILE A 108 11.91 -2.48 -8.68
CA ILE A 108 11.65 -3.08 -9.99
C ILE A 108 10.82 -2.07 -10.77
N THR A 109 11.28 -1.67 -11.95
CA THR A 109 10.60 -0.71 -12.82
C THR A 109 10.45 -1.30 -14.21
N ILE A 110 9.24 -1.26 -14.75
CA ILE A 110 8.91 -1.66 -16.11
C ILE A 110 8.35 -0.43 -16.81
N THR A 111 8.96 -0.06 -17.93
CA THR A 111 8.46 0.94 -18.87
C THR A 111 8.16 0.27 -20.21
N ALA A 112 7.69 1.03 -21.19
CA ALA A 112 7.49 0.52 -22.55
C ALA A 112 8.80 0.00 -23.18
N ASP A 113 9.94 0.60 -22.82
CA ASP A 113 11.21 0.38 -23.50
C ASP A 113 12.21 -0.47 -22.68
N ALA A 114 12.01 -0.59 -21.36
CA ALA A 114 12.97 -1.24 -20.50
C ALA A 114 12.38 -1.88 -19.24
N ILE A 115 13.07 -2.93 -18.75
CA ILE A 115 12.90 -3.50 -17.41
C ILE A 115 14.16 -3.19 -16.61
N THR A 116 14.01 -2.53 -15.47
CA THR A 116 15.12 -2.14 -14.59
C THR A 116 14.95 -2.73 -13.20
N LEU A 117 15.95 -3.49 -12.76
CA LEU A 117 16.17 -3.88 -11.38
C LEU A 117 17.23 -2.96 -10.80
N SER A 118 16.96 -2.33 -9.66
CA SER A 118 17.95 -1.48 -8.99
C SER A 118 17.92 -1.70 -7.49
N SER A 119 19.10 -1.73 -6.88
CA SER A 119 19.27 -1.78 -5.43
C SER A 119 20.59 -1.14 -5.02
N ASN A 120 20.53 -0.14 -4.14
CA ASN A 120 21.70 0.46 -3.48
C ASN A 120 22.87 0.80 -4.43
N GLY A 121 22.56 1.33 -5.62
CA GLY A 121 23.55 1.74 -6.62
C GLY A 121 23.96 0.68 -7.64
N SER A 122 23.56 -0.58 -7.46
CA SER A 122 23.68 -1.61 -8.51
C SER A 122 22.41 -1.66 -9.38
N SER A 123 22.57 -2.04 -10.64
CA SER A 123 21.44 -2.18 -11.56
C SER A 123 21.62 -3.28 -12.60
N VAL A 124 20.48 -3.84 -13.02
CA VAL A 124 20.35 -4.65 -14.23
C VAL A 124 19.24 -4.02 -15.07
N VAL A 125 19.56 -3.70 -16.32
CA VAL A 125 18.61 -3.09 -17.27
C VAL A 125 18.52 -4.00 -18.49
N ILE A 126 17.29 -4.34 -18.88
CA ILE A 126 16.97 -5.07 -20.11
C ILE A 126 16.20 -4.13 -21.01
N ASP A 127 16.67 -3.92 -22.23
CA ASP A 127 16.04 -3.08 -23.26
C ASP A 127 16.25 -3.68 -24.66
N ALA A 128 15.82 -2.95 -25.70
CA ALA A 128 15.97 -3.39 -27.09
C ALA A 128 17.44 -3.55 -27.55
N GLY A 129 18.38 -2.88 -26.89
CA GLY A 129 19.82 -2.97 -27.17
C GLY A 129 20.51 -4.14 -26.47
N GLY A 130 19.90 -4.73 -25.44
CA GLY A 130 20.40 -5.92 -24.76
C GLY A 130 20.24 -5.86 -23.24
N VAL A 131 21.26 -6.36 -22.52
CA VAL A 131 21.30 -6.40 -21.05
C VAL A 131 22.51 -5.64 -20.55
N SER A 132 22.28 -4.60 -19.73
CA SER A 132 23.31 -3.82 -19.05
C SER A 132 23.35 -4.18 -17.57
N VAL A 133 24.54 -4.47 -17.04
CA VAL A 133 24.77 -4.80 -15.62
C VAL A 133 25.78 -3.80 -15.06
N ASN A 134 25.40 -3.08 -14.02
CA ASN A 134 26.24 -2.08 -13.36
C ASN A 134 26.36 -2.37 -11.86
N GLY A 135 27.57 -2.30 -11.34
CA GLY A 135 27.87 -2.49 -9.93
C GLY A 135 29.37 -2.44 -9.68
N VAL A 136 29.76 -2.34 -8.40
CA VAL A 136 31.19 -2.33 -8.00
C VAL A 136 31.89 -3.64 -8.34
N ARG A 137 31.15 -4.75 -8.33
CA ARG A 137 31.62 -6.10 -8.65
C ARG A 137 30.53 -6.84 -9.42
N ILE A 138 30.93 -7.59 -10.45
CA ILE A 138 30.05 -8.45 -11.24
C ILE A 138 30.66 -9.85 -11.23
N ASP A 139 29.96 -10.81 -10.66
CA ASP A 139 30.34 -12.21 -10.66
C ASP A 139 29.50 -12.94 -11.72
N LEU A 140 30.16 -13.51 -12.73
CA LEU A 140 29.56 -14.36 -13.75
C LEU A 140 30.03 -15.79 -13.48
N ASN A 141 29.09 -16.74 -13.36
CA ASN A 141 29.41 -18.16 -13.19
C ASN A 141 29.96 -18.78 -14.49
#